data_AF-A0ABD5NXS6-F1
#
_entry.id   AF-A0ABD5NXS6-F1
#
_cell.length_a   1.000
_cell.length_b   1.000
_cell.length_c   1.000
_cell.angle_alpha   90.00
_cell.angle_beta   90.00
_cell.angle_gamma   90.00
#
_symmetry.space_group_name_H-M   'P 1'
#
loop_
_entity.id
_entity.type
_entity.pdbx_description
1 polymer ?
#
loop_
_entity_poly.entity_id
_entity_poly.type
_entity_poly.pdbx_seq_one_letter_code
_entity_poly.pdbx_strand_id
1 'polypeptide(L)'
;MSESTYVQTELSDEEYRHFKSLAQERGLSLTAALHEAAEVWMEQQDQVDPDDPLFAILDQLDQEPVPETPRTNAATEDDLVEEWRGDTAGIRFSGTPDSEE
;
A
#
# COMPACT_ATOMS: atom_id res chain seq x y z
N MET A 1 11.64 -14.40 -19.22
CA MET A 1 10.52 -15.03 -19.94
C MET A 1 9.36 -15.00 -18.97
N SER A 2 8.24 -14.38 -19.33
CA SER A 2 7.08 -14.33 -18.43
C SER A 2 6.46 -15.72 -18.37
N GLU A 3 6.35 -16.29 -17.17
CA GLU A 3 5.68 -17.57 -16.96
C GLU A 3 4.16 -17.33 -17.06
N SER A 4 3.53 -17.86 -18.11
CA SER A 4 2.08 -17.82 -18.28
C SER A 4 1.48 -19.21 -18.09
N THR A 5 0.56 -19.34 -17.13
CA THR A 5 -0.17 -20.59 -16.88
C THR A 5 -1.46 -20.61 -17.68
N TYR A 6 -1.75 -21.72 -18.36
CA TYR A 6 -2.98 -21.91 -19.11
C TYR A 6 -4.01 -22.65 -18.27
N VAL A 7 -5.21 -22.09 -18.18
CA VAL A 7 -6.35 -22.69 -17.50
C VAL A 7 -7.45 -22.95 -18.54
N GLN A 8 -7.96 -24.17 -18.59
CA GLN A 8 -9.11 -24.53 -19.42
C GLN A 8 -10.38 -24.47 -18.57
N THR A 9 -11.43 -23.89 -19.12
CA THR A 9 -12.76 -23.79 -18.49
C THR A 9 -13.83 -24.22 -19.48
N GLU A 10 -15.00 -24.58 -18.97
CA GLU A 10 -16.18 -24.94 -19.75
C GLU A 10 -17.27 -23.89 -19.54
N LEU A 11 -17.88 -23.47 -20.65
CA LEU A 11 -19.04 -22.59 -20.69
C LEU A 11 -20.13 -23.28 -21.49
N SER A 12 -21.39 -23.10 -21.13
CA SER A 12 -22.49 -23.51 -22.00
C SER A 12 -22.46 -22.73 -23.32
N ASP A 13 -23.10 -23.26 -24.35
CA ASP A 13 -23.17 -22.61 -25.66
C ASP A 13 -23.81 -21.20 -25.59
N GLU A 14 -24.74 -20.98 -24.66
CA GLU A 14 -25.38 -19.69 -24.44
C GLU A 14 -24.43 -18.71 -23.77
N GLU A 15 -23.77 -19.11 -22.69
CA GLU A 15 -22.77 -18.29 -21.99
C GLU A 15 -21.61 -17.92 -22.91
N TYR A 16 -21.11 -18.87 -23.69
CA TYR A 16 -20.05 -18.62 -24.67
C TYR A 16 -20.47 -17.58 -25.72
N ARG A 17 -21.68 -17.72 -26.29
CA ARG A 17 -22.20 -16.76 -27.28
C ARG A 17 -22.37 -15.37 -26.69
N HIS A 18 -22.92 -15.28 -25.48
CA HIS A 18 -23.13 -14.02 -24.79
C HIS A 18 -21.78 -13.35 -24.47
N PHE A 19 -20.86 -14.09 -23.87
CA PHE A 19 -19.51 -13.60 -23.55
C PHE A 19 -18.76 -13.13 -24.79
N LYS A 20 -18.87 -13.87 -25.90
CA LYS A 20 -18.28 -13.47 -27.18
C LYS A 20 -18.86 -12.16 -27.71
N SER A 21 -20.16 -11.93 -27.59
CA SER A 21 -20.79 -10.64 -27.99
C SER A 21 -20.21 -9.49 -27.18
N LEU A 22 -20.14 -9.64 -25.85
CA LEU A 22 -19.60 -8.63 -24.95
C LEU A 22 -18.14 -8.29 -25.25
N ALA A 23 -17.31 -9.32 -25.50
CA ALA A 23 -15.91 -9.11 -25.89
C ALA A 23 -15.81 -8.36 -27.23
N GLN A 24 -16.64 -8.70 -28.22
CA GLN A 24 -16.67 -8.04 -29.52
C GLN A 24 -17.12 -6.57 -29.43
N GLU A 25 -18.14 -6.27 -28.63
CA GLU A 25 -18.62 -4.91 -28.38
C GLU A 25 -17.54 -4.02 -27.77
N ARG A 26 -16.67 -4.60 -26.93
CA ARG A 26 -15.51 -3.92 -26.34
C ARG A 26 -14.25 -3.94 -27.22
N GLY A 27 -14.29 -4.60 -28.38
CA GLY A 27 -13.14 -4.73 -29.28
C GLY A 27 -12.01 -5.63 -28.71
N LEU A 28 -12.33 -6.51 -27.77
CA LEU A 28 -11.39 -7.38 -27.09
C LEU A 28 -11.35 -8.78 -27.72
N SER A 29 -10.19 -9.44 -27.64
CA SER A 29 -10.14 -10.89 -27.86
C SER A 29 -10.81 -11.63 -26.71
N LEU A 30 -11.26 -12.86 -26.94
CA LEU A 30 -11.84 -13.70 -25.89
C LEU A 30 -10.87 -13.94 -24.73
N THR A 31 -9.57 -14.09 -25.03
CA THR A 31 -8.53 -14.27 -24.01
C THR A 31 -8.29 -13.01 -23.19
N ALA A 32 -8.30 -11.83 -23.82
CA ALA A 32 -8.18 -10.56 -23.12
C ALA A 32 -9.40 -10.30 -22.23
N ALA A 33 -10.61 -10.55 -22.74
CA ALA A 33 -11.84 -10.43 -21.96
C ALA A 33 -11.87 -11.41 -20.76
N LEU A 34 -11.37 -12.64 -20.92
CA LEU A 34 -11.25 -13.60 -19.82
C LEU A 34 -10.23 -13.15 -18.78
N HIS A 35 -9.12 -12.57 -19.22
CA HIS A 35 -8.10 -12.04 -18.32
C HIS A 35 -8.65 -10.88 -17.48
N GLU A 36 -9.30 -9.91 -18.13
CA GLU A 36 -9.97 -8.78 -17.45
C GLU A 36 -11.05 -9.28 -16.47
N ALA A 37 -11.87 -10.26 -16.87
CA ALA A 37 -12.88 -10.84 -15.99
C ALA A 37 -12.26 -11.53 -14.76
N ALA A 38 -11.12 -12.21 -14.92
CA ALA A 38 -10.41 -12.83 -13.82
C ALA A 38 -9.80 -11.79 -12.85
N GLU A 39 -9.22 -10.71 -13.38
CA GLU A 39 -8.72 -9.58 -12.56
C GLU A 39 -9.84 -8.97 -11.73
N VAL A 40 -10.95 -8.63 -12.37
CA VAL A 40 -12.12 -8.05 -11.70
C VAL A 40 -12.71 -9.01 -10.66
N TRP A 41 -12.69 -10.32 -10.90
CA TRP A 41 -13.09 -11.31 -9.90
C TRP A 41 -12.13 -11.31 -8.71
N MET A 42 -10.81 -11.33 -8.94
CA MET A 42 -9.81 -11.30 -7.88
C MET A 42 -9.93 -10.03 -7.04
N GLU A 43 -10.06 -8.85 -7.66
CA GLU A 43 -10.24 -7.58 -6.94
C GLU A 43 -11.51 -7.58 -6.07
N GLN A 44 -12.59 -8.20 -6.54
CA GLN A 44 -13.81 -8.32 -5.74
C GLN A 44 -13.63 -9.24 -4.54
N GLN A 45 -12.84 -10.30 -4.68
CA GLN A 45 -12.56 -11.26 -3.60
C GLN A 45 -11.46 -10.79 -2.65
N ASP A 46 -10.56 -9.91 -3.11
CA ASP A 46 -9.51 -9.28 -2.30
C ASP A 46 -10.04 -8.14 -1.42
N GLN A 47 -11.38 -8.02 -1.30
CA GLN A 47 -11.97 -7.16 -0.28
C GLN A 47 -11.44 -7.57 1.09
N VAL A 48 -10.86 -6.60 1.77
CA VAL A 48 -10.41 -6.70 3.17
C VAL A 48 -11.53 -7.35 3.97
N ASP A 49 -11.18 -8.41 4.71
CA ASP A 49 -12.11 -9.08 5.60
C ASP A 49 -12.69 -8.01 6.55
N PRO A 50 -14.02 -7.78 6.53
CA PRO A 50 -14.64 -6.75 7.37
C PRO A 50 -14.44 -7.02 8.86
N ASP A 51 -14.15 -8.27 9.24
CA ASP A 51 -13.84 -8.69 10.60
C ASP A 51 -12.32 -8.79 10.86
N ASP A 52 -11.48 -8.29 9.94
CA ASP A 52 -10.03 -8.32 10.10
C ASP A 52 -9.61 -7.46 11.33
N PRO A 53 -8.99 -8.07 12.35
CA PRO A 53 -8.61 -7.36 13.57
C PRO A 53 -7.58 -6.24 13.34
N LEU A 54 -6.85 -6.24 12.23
CA LEU A 54 -5.96 -5.14 11.83
C LEU A 54 -6.73 -3.88 11.41
N PHE A 55 -7.97 -4.02 10.94
CA PHE A 55 -8.82 -2.91 10.52
C PHE A 55 -9.87 -2.52 11.56
N ALA A 56 -10.13 -3.38 12.54
CA ALA A 56 -10.93 -3.09 13.75
C ALA A 56 -10.23 -2.16 14.76
N ILE A 57 -9.02 -1.65 14.46
CA ILE A 57 -8.26 -0.77 15.36
C ILE A 57 -8.98 0.57 15.55
N LEU A 58 -9.67 1.07 14.54
CA LEU A 58 -10.41 2.34 14.65
C LEU A 58 -11.61 2.21 15.60
N ASP A 59 -12.35 1.11 15.54
CA ASP A 59 -13.45 0.83 16.47
C ASP A 59 -12.96 0.64 17.91
N GLN A 60 -11.73 0.13 18.09
CA GLN A 60 -11.09 0.02 19.40
C GLN A 60 -10.66 1.38 19.95
N LEU A 61 -10.08 2.25 19.11
CA LEU A 61 -9.70 3.62 19.47
C LEU A 61 -10.90 4.48 19.87
N ASP A 62 -12.05 4.31 19.19
CA ASP A 62 -13.29 5.03 19.54
C ASP A 62 -13.89 4.57 20.89
N GLN A 63 -13.57 3.35 21.34
CA GLN A 63 -13.98 2.83 22.65
C GLN A 63 -12.98 3.14 23.77
N GLU A 64 -11.75 3.54 23.43
CA GLU A 64 -10.80 4.02 24.42
C GLU A 64 -11.21 5.42 24.88
N PRO A 65 -11.36 5.65 26.21
CA PRO A 65 -11.62 6.98 26.71
C PRO A 65 -10.46 7.90 26.31
N VAL A 66 -10.77 8.98 25.58
CA VAL A 66 -9.79 10.00 25.23
C VAL A 66 -9.06 10.42 26.50
N PRO A 67 -7.75 10.16 26.62
CA PRO A 67 -7.03 10.47 27.84
C PRO A 67 -7.10 11.99 28.03
N GLU A 68 -7.33 12.42 29.28
CA GLU A 68 -7.45 13.85 29.65
C GLU A 68 -6.23 14.68 29.20
N THR A 69 -5.09 14.01 28.98
CA THR A 69 -3.89 14.57 28.37
C THR A 69 -3.42 13.67 27.22
N PRO A 70 -3.11 14.23 26.03
CA PRO A 70 -2.58 13.45 24.92
C PRO A 70 -1.22 12.87 25.31
N ARG A 71 -1.12 11.54 25.35
CA ARG A 71 0.15 10.84 25.60
C ARG A 71 0.90 10.71 24.29
N THR A 72 1.89 11.56 24.11
CA THR A 72 2.86 11.48 23.01
C THR A 72 4.25 11.23 23.60
N ASN A 73 5.11 10.54 22.86
CA ASN A 73 6.53 10.46 23.16
C ASN A 73 7.31 11.67 22.60
N ALA A 74 6.60 12.69 22.08
CA ALA A 74 7.21 13.94 21.68
C ALA A 74 7.87 14.60 22.89
N ALA A 75 9.13 14.99 22.72
CA ALA A 75 9.88 15.70 23.73
C ALA A 75 9.18 17.03 24.08
N THR A 76 9.04 17.29 25.37
CA THR A 76 8.55 18.55 25.91
C THR A 76 9.71 19.50 26.19
N GLU A 77 9.43 20.77 26.46
CA GLU A 77 10.45 21.77 26.79
C GLU A 77 11.29 21.38 28.01
N ASP A 78 10.71 20.58 28.92
CA ASP A 78 11.38 20.03 30.11
C ASP A 78 12.28 18.81 29.80
N ASP A 79 12.10 18.17 28.64
CA ASP A 79 12.97 17.09 28.15
C ASP A 79 14.20 17.65 27.40
N LEU A 80 14.22 18.95 27.13
CA LEU A 80 15.36 19.62 26.54
C LEU A 80 16.46 19.72 27.60
N VAL A 81 17.67 19.26 27.27
CA VAL A 81 18.84 19.54 28.11
C VAL A 81 19.03 21.05 28.23
N GLU A 82 19.10 21.56 29.47
CA GLU A 82 19.39 22.99 29.69
C GLU A 82 20.70 23.34 29.02
N GLU A 83 20.62 24.30 28.09
CA GLU A 83 21.74 24.81 27.33
C GLU A 83 22.36 23.75 26.40
N TRP A 84 21.97 23.79 25.12
CA TRP A 84 22.86 23.31 24.05
C TRP A 84 24.14 24.15 24.09
N ARG A 85 25.11 23.74 24.92
CA ARG A 85 26.48 24.24 24.84
C ARG A 85 27.03 23.75 23.52
N GLY A 86 27.03 24.63 22.53
CA GLY A 86 27.60 24.41 21.19
C GLY A 86 29.11 24.22 21.18
N ASP A 87 29.64 23.43 22.11
CA ASP A 87 31.05 23.07 22.21
C ASP A 87 31.26 21.55 22.28
N THR A 88 30.30 20.77 21.78
CA THR A 88 30.51 19.34 21.54
C THR A 88 31.08 19.13 20.15
N ALA A 89 32.41 19.08 20.14
CA ALA A 89 33.27 18.54 19.10
C ALA A 89 33.15 19.24 17.74
N GLY A 90 34.09 20.16 17.50
CA GLY A 90 34.35 20.68 16.17
C GLY A 90 34.34 19.56 15.14
N ILE A 91 33.45 19.67 14.16
CA ILE A 91 33.45 18.84 12.95
C ILE A 91 34.81 19.11 12.29
N ARG A 92 35.77 18.20 12.49
CA ARG A 92 37.06 18.28 11.82
C ARG A 92 36.83 17.86 10.38
N PHE A 93 36.60 18.84 9.51
CA PHE A 93 36.60 18.63 8.08
C PHE A 93 38.01 18.17 7.66
N SER A 94 38.14 16.90 7.28
CA SER A 94 39.40 16.30 6.83
C SER A 94 39.55 16.35 5.31
N GLY A 95 39.00 17.38 4.67
CA GLY A 95 39.28 17.70 3.27
C GLY A 95 40.36 18.77 3.21
N THR A 96 41.50 18.45 2.61
CA THR A 96 42.48 19.47 2.21
C THR A 96 41.82 20.42 1.21
N PRO A 97 41.83 21.74 1.44
CA PRO A 97 41.54 22.67 0.36
C PRO A 97 42.72 22.60 -0.62
N ASP A 98 42.47 22.11 -1.84
CA ASP A 98 43.34 22.40 -2.98
C ASP A 98 43.46 23.92 -3.05
N SER A 99 44.66 24.43 -2.81
CA SER A 99 45.00 25.82 -3.08
C SER A 99 45.78 25.82 -4.38
N GLU A 100 45.05 26.11 -5.46
CA GLU A 100 45.61 26.64 -6.69
C GLU A 100 46.23 28.02 -6.38
N GLU A 101 47.55 28.14 -6.54
CA GLU A 101 48.30 29.17 -7.29
C GLU A 101 49.80 29.14 -6.96
#